data_AF-A0A7V1ZFD0-F1
#
_entry.id   AF-A0A7V1ZFD0-F1
#
_cell.length_a   1.000
_cell.length_b   1.000
_cell.length_c   1.000
_cell.angle_alpha   90.00
_cell.angle_beta   90.00
_cell.angle_gamma   90.00
#
_symmetry.space_group_name_H-M   'P 1'
#
loop_
_entity.id
_entity.type
_entity.pdbx_description
1 polymer ?
#
loop_
_entity_poly.entity_id
_entity_poly.type
_entity_poly.pdbx_seq_one_letter_code
_entity_poly.pdbx_strand_id
1 'polypeptide(L)'
;MSRWKQYQIKKQQKLKLKKKSRKTEAKIAELLLAGETEKALEIAKTFLIKHPTNVRGWAYKRGVELWIKHIEPIVSKYPVDIRLSALKILREEWKKDPRLKPEIVLPKINAVLPS
;
A
#
# COMPACT_ATOMS: atom_id res chain seq x y z
N MET A 1 -31.86 4.11 -21.28
CA MET A 1 -31.31 4.56 -19.97
C MET A 1 -30.57 5.88 -20.17
N SER A 2 -30.89 6.96 -19.43
CA SER A 2 -30.33 8.30 -19.66
C SER A 2 -28.81 8.40 -19.36
N ARG A 3 -28.07 9.21 -20.14
CA ARG A 3 -26.64 9.51 -19.94
C ARG A 3 -26.34 10.02 -18.52
N TRP A 4 -27.25 10.81 -17.95
CA TRP A 4 -27.11 11.31 -16.57
C TRP A 4 -27.17 10.17 -15.53
N LYS A 5 -28.09 9.22 -15.71
CA LYS A 5 -28.22 8.05 -14.82
C LYS A 5 -26.98 7.14 -14.92
N GLN A 6 -26.44 6.94 -16.12
CA GLN A 6 -25.18 6.21 -16.31
C GLN A 6 -23.98 6.91 -15.64
N TYR A 7 -23.90 8.24 -15.74
CA TYR A 7 -22.87 9.02 -15.05
C TYR A 7 -22.94 8.86 -13.53
N GLN A 8 -24.13 8.97 -12.94
CA GLN A 8 -24.32 8.79 -11.49
C GLN A 8 -23.90 7.39 -11.02
N ILE A 9 -24.25 6.34 -11.77
CA ILE A 9 -23.83 4.97 -11.47
C ILE A 9 -22.31 4.85 -11.49
N LYS A 10 -21.64 5.35 -12.54
CA LYS A 10 -20.17 5.34 -12.64
C LYS A 10 -19.52 6.12 -11.49
N LYS A 11 -20.07 7.28 -11.12
CA LYS A 11 -19.60 8.09 -9.99
C LYS A 11 -19.67 7.31 -8.67
N GLN A 12 -20.81 6.67 -8.40
CA GLN A 12 -20.99 5.84 -7.20
C GLN A 12 -20.05 4.63 -7.18
N GLN A 13 -19.86 3.94 -8.31
CA GLN A 13 -18.91 2.83 -8.42
C GLN A 13 -17.48 3.26 -8.11
N LYS A 14 -17.03 4.40 -8.65
CA LYS A 14 -15.71 4.98 -8.36
C LYS A 14 -15.54 5.30 -6.86
N LEU A 15 -16.55 5.90 -6.22
CA LEU A 15 -16.51 6.21 -4.80
C LEU A 15 -16.45 4.95 -3.92
N LYS A 16 -17.26 3.93 -4.25
CA LYS A 16 -17.24 2.63 -3.55
C LYS A 16 -15.86 1.96 -3.67
N LEU A 17 -15.26 1.96 -4.86
CA LEU A 17 -13.93 1.39 -5.08
C LEU A 17 -12.86 2.17 -4.31
N LYS A 18 -12.92 3.50 -4.28
CA LYS A 18 -11.99 4.34 -3.50
C LYS A 18 -12.08 4.04 -2.00
N LYS A 19 -13.30 3.85 -1.47
CA LYS A 19 -13.51 3.46 -0.06
C LYS A 19 -12.93 2.07 0.23
N LYS A 20 -13.15 1.10 -0.66
CA LYS A 20 -12.56 -0.25 -0.54
C LYS A 20 -11.03 -0.21 -0.55
N SER A 21 -10.44 0.50 -1.52
CA SER A 21 -8.99 0.68 -1.62
C SER A 21 -8.39 1.26 -0.34
N ARG A 22 -9.00 2.30 0.24
CA ARG A 22 -8.52 2.88 1.52
C ARG A 22 -8.58 1.89 2.69
N LYS A 23 -9.64 1.11 2.78
CA LYS A 23 -9.77 0.07 3.81
C LYS A 23 -8.71 -1.02 3.65
N THR A 24 -8.46 -1.45 2.41
CA THR A 24 -7.42 -2.43 2.10
C THR A 24 -6.04 -1.89 2.45
N GLU A 25 -5.74 -0.63 2.10
CA GLU A 25 -4.48 0.03 2.46
C GLU A 25 -4.24 0.05 3.96
N ALA A 26 -5.26 0.44 4.75
CA ALA A 26 -5.17 0.46 6.21
C ALA A 26 -4.92 -0.94 6.78
N LYS A 27 -5.66 -1.94 6.29
CA LYS A 27 -5.50 -3.33 6.75
C LYS A 27 -4.12 -3.90 6.40
N ILE A 28 -3.59 -3.59 5.22
CA ILE A 28 -2.21 -3.97 4.86
C ILE A 28 -1.21 -3.30 5.81
N ALA A 29 -1.37 -2.01 6.07
CA ALA A 29 -0.48 -1.27 6.97
C ALA A 29 -0.48 -1.83 8.40
N GLU A 30 -1.66 -2.17 8.94
CA GLU A 30 -1.79 -2.82 10.25
C GLU A 30 -1.04 -4.16 10.31
N LEU A 31 -1.21 -5.01 9.28
CA LEU A 31 -0.55 -6.32 9.21
C LEU A 31 0.97 -6.19 9.09
N LEU A 32 1.46 -5.22 8.32
CA LEU A 32 2.90 -4.95 8.20
C LEU A 32 3.53 -4.51 9.53
N LEU A 33 2.81 -3.74 10.35
CA LEU A 33 3.28 -3.36 11.69
C LEU A 33 3.27 -4.53 12.67
N ALA A 34 2.27 -5.41 12.54
CA ALA A 34 2.15 -6.62 13.34
C ALA A 34 3.16 -7.71 12.95
N GLY A 35 3.92 -7.54 11.86
CA GLY A 35 4.83 -8.55 11.33
C GLY A 35 4.13 -9.68 10.58
N GLU A 36 2.82 -9.58 10.33
CA GLU A 36 2.04 -10.57 9.59
C GLU A 36 2.16 -10.35 8.07
N THR A 37 3.39 -10.35 7.57
CA THR A 37 3.68 -9.89 6.21
C THR A 37 3.17 -10.81 5.10
N GLU A 38 3.06 -12.11 5.35
CA GLU A 38 2.44 -13.07 4.43
C GLU A 38 0.96 -12.75 4.21
N LYS A 39 0.20 -12.53 5.30
CA LYS A 39 -1.22 -12.15 5.23
C LYS A 39 -1.39 -10.80 4.54
N ALA A 40 -0.49 -9.85 4.79
CA ALA A 40 -0.49 -8.56 4.10
C ALA A 40 -0.35 -8.74 2.57
N LEU A 41 0.54 -9.64 2.14
CA LEU A 41 0.78 -9.96 0.74
C LEU A 41 -0.43 -10.64 0.09
N GLU A 42 -1.07 -11.58 0.79
CA GLU A 42 -2.29 -12.24 0.32
C GLU A 42 -3.44 -11.26 0.11
N ILE A 43 -3.64 -10.33 1.04
CA ILE A 43 -4.67 -9.29 0.91
C ILE A 43 -4.38 -8.40 -0.30
N ALA A 44 -3.12 -8.01 -0.49
CA ALA A 44 -2.71 -7.21 -1.65
C ALA A 44 -2.97 -7.95 -2.98
N LYS A 45 -2.58 -9.24 -3.07
CA LYS A 45 -2.83 -10.10 -4.25
C LYS A 45 -4.32 -10.25 -4.51
N THR A 46 -5.11 -10.53 -3.48
CA THR A 46 -6.56 -10.74 -3.61
C THR A 46 -7.26 -9.45 -4.06
N PHE A 47 -6.83 -8.29 -3.55
CA PHE A 47 -7.35 -7.01 -4.00
C PHE A 47 -7.03 -6.76 -5.47
N LEU A 48 -5.81 -7.08 -5.90
CA LEU A 48 -5.38 -6.94 -7.29
C LEU A 48 -6.18 -7.85 -8.24
N ILE A 49 -6.40 -9.12 -7.86
CA ILE A 49 -7.20 -10.07 -8.65
C ILE A 49 -8.65 -9.57 -8.80
N LYS A 50 -9.25 -9.05 -7.72
CA LYS A 50 -10.61 -8.50 -7.75
C LYS A 50 -10.71 -7.19 -8.53
N HIS A 51 -9.64 -6.42 -8.61
CA HIS A 51 -9.61 -5.09 -9.21
C HIS A 51 -8.35 -4.87 -10.06
N PRO A 52 -8.18 -5.61 -11.18
CA PRO A 52 -6.92 -5.64 -11.95
C PRO A 52 -6.60 -4.31 -12.63
N THR A 53 -7.63 -3.54 -13.00
CA THR A 53 -7.50 -2.20 -13.60
C THR A 53 -7.20 -1.12 -12.57
N ASN A 54 -7.27 -1.44 -11.27
CA ASN A 54 -6.92 -0.49 -10.23
C ASN A 54 -5.42 -0.47 -10.02
N VAL A 55 -4.81 0.61 -10.52
CA VAL A 55 -3.39 0.92 -10.41
C VAL A 55 -2.86 0.78 -8.97
N ARG A 56 -3.68 1.09 -7.94
CA ARG A 56 -3.28 0.94 -6.53
C ARG A 56 -3.11 -0.50 -6.08
N GLY A 57 -3.82 -1.46 -6.69
CA GLY A 57 -3.66 -2.87 -6.37
C GLY A 57 -2.24 -3.36 -6.66
N TRP A 58 -1.65 -2.87 -7.76
CA TRP A 58 -0.26 -3.13 -8.11
C TRP A 58 0.71 -2.50 -7.11
N ALA A 59 0.45 -1.24 -6.73
CA ALA A 59 1.24 -0.52 -5.74
C ALA A 59 1.27 -1.26 -4.38
N TYR A 60 0.11 -1.77 -3.93
CA TYR A 60 0.04 -2.53 -2.67
C TYR A 60 0.86 -3.81 -2.72
N LYS A 61 0.70 -4.62 -3.79
CA LYS A 61 1.45 -5.87 -3.93
C LYS A 61 2.96 -5.61 -3.92
N ARG A 62 3.42 -4.69 -4.77
CA ARG A 62 4.84 -4.32 -4.87
C ARG A 62 5.36 -3.71 -3.58
N GLY A 63 4.56 -2.86 -2.94
CA GLY A 63 4.88 -2.23 -1.66
C GLY A 63 5.12 -3.24 -0.55
N VAL A 64 4.25 -4.24 -0.44
CA VAL A 64 4.41 -5.32 0.54
C VAL A 64 5.63 -6.18 0.21
N GLU A 65 5.85 -6.54 -1.06
CA GLU A 65 7.06 -7.27 -1.48
C GLU A 65 8.35 -6.51 -1.15
N LEU A 66 8.37 -5.19 -1.36
CA LEU A 66 9.49 -4.32 -0.99
C LEU A 66 9.68 -4.26 0.53
N TRP A 67 8.58 -4.19 1.28
CA TRP A 67 8.63 -4.18 2.73
C TRP A 67 9.30 -5.43 3.26
N ILE A 68 8.82 -6.60 2.86
CA ILE A 68 9.34 -7.90 3.26
C ILE A 68 10.83 -8.03 2.90
N LYS A 69 11.20 -7.70 1.66
CA LYS A 69 12.55 -7.97 1.17
C LYS A 69 13.60 -7.00 1.68
N HIS A 70 13.26 -5.72 1.83
CA HIS A 70 14.27 -4.68 2.02
C HIS A 70 14.04 -3.82 3.26
N ILE A 71 12.80 -3.60 3.67
CA ILE A 71 12.52 -2.65 4.77
C ILE A 71 12.48 -3.38 6.11
N GLU A 72 11.73 -4.47 6.20
CA GLU A 72 11.55 -5.28 7.40
C GLU A 72 12.87 -5.73 8.05
N PRO A 73 13.90 -6.20 7.30
CA PRO A 73 15.19 -6.56 7.88
C PRO A 73 15.92 -5.39 8.56
N ILE A 74 15.66 -4.16 8.10
CA ILE A 74 16.27 -2.94 8.61
C ILE A 74 15.48 -2.41 9.81
N VAL A 75 14.15 -2.27 9.64
CA VAL A 75 13.29 -1.59 10.62
C VAL A 75 12.87 -2.48 11.78
N SER A 76 12.98 -3.81 11.67
CA SER A 76 12.61 -4.78 12.72
C SER A 76 13.40 -4.58 14.01
N LYS A 77 14.63 -4.06 13.92
CA LYS A 77 15.51 -3.78 15.06
C LYS A 77 15.12 -2.52 15.84
N TYR A 78 14.22 -1.70 15.29
CA TYR A 78 13.86 -0.41 15.85
C TYR A 78 12.47 -0.42 16.51
N PRO A 79 12.22 0.52 17.45
CA PRO A 79 10.91 0.76 18.05
C PRO A 79 9.77 0.94 17.04
N VAL A 80 8.54 0.74 17.52
CA VAL A 80 7.32 0.86 16.71
C VAL A 80 7.22 2.22 16.00
N ASP A 81 7.67 3.30 16.64
CA ASP A 81 7.57 4.66 16.07
C ASP A 81 8.40 4.84 14.80
N ILE A 82 9.58 4.22 14.73
CA ILE A 82 10.44 4.23 13.55
C ILE A 82 9.83 3.35 12.46
N ARG A 83 9.30 2.17 12.83
CA ARG A 83 8.56 1.30 11.90
C ARG A 83 7.34 2.02 11.30
N LEU A 84 6.60 2.76 12.11
CA LEU A 84 5.48 3.60 11.67
C LEU A 84 5.93 4.68 10.69
N SER A 85 7.06 5.31 10.96
CA SER A 85 7.61 6.37 10.10
C SER A 85 8.07 5.82 8.74
N ALA A 86 8.76 4.67 8.74
CA ALA A 86 9.13 3.95 7.51
C ALA A 86 7.88 3.52 6.70
N LEU A 87 6.84 3.04 7.39
CA LEU A 87 5.58 2.66 6.76
C LEU A 87 4.84 3.87 6.18
N LYS A 88 4.89 5.02 6.85
CA LYS A 88 4.31 6.27 6.36
C LYS A 88 4.96 6.69 5.04
N ILE A 89 6.30 6.63 4.96
CA ILE A 89 7.04 6.87 3.71
C ILE A 89 6.55 5.92 2.61
N LEU A 90 6.52 4.61 2.89
CA LEU A 90 6.09 3.62 1.90
C LEU A 90 4.67 3.92 1.39
N ARG A 91 3.73 4.28 2.28
CA ARG A 91 2.35 4.62 1.93
C ARG A 91 2.22 5.91 1.12
N GLU A 92 3.10 6.88 1.33
CA GLU A 92 3.13 8.08 0.50
C GLU A 92 3.59 7.75 -0.92
N GLU A 93 4.58 6.88 -1.05
CA GLU A 93 5.09 6.46 -2.35
C GLU A 93 4.07 5.60 -3.13
N TRP A 94 3.24 4.80 -2.45
CA TRP A 94 2.11 4.08 -3.09
C TRP A 94 1.13 5.00 -3.83
N LYS A 95 1.00 6.25 -3.38
CA LYS A 95 0.09 7.23 -3.99
C LYS A 95 0.71 7.89 -5.22
N LYS A 96 2.05 7.93 -5.30
CA LYS A 96 2.81 8.63 -6.34
C LYS A 96 3.11 7.71 -7.51
N ASP A 97 3.70 6.54 -7.24
CA ASP A 97 4.15 5.63 -8.28
C ASP A 97 3.61 4.21 -8.04
N PRO A 98 2.86 3.63 -9.00
CA PRO A 98 2.42 2.25 -8.91
C PRO A 98 3.55 1.23 -9.12
N ARG A 99 4.65 1.66 -9.76
CA ARG A 99 5.84 0.87 -10.07
C ARG A 99 6.94 1.18 -9.07
N LEU A 100 6.63 1.03 -7.79
CA LEU A 100 7.60 1.25 -6.71
C LEU A 100 8.90 0.49 -6.96
N LYS A 101 10.00 1.22 -6.96
CA LYS A 101 11.35 0.68 -7.00
C LYS A 101 12.01 0.83 -5.63
N PRO A 102 12.84 -0.14 -5.21
CA PRO A 102 13.59 -0.03 -3.96
C PRO A 102 14.43 1.25 -3.90
N GLU A 103 15.04 1.63 -5.02
CA GLU A 103 15.91 2.81 -5.19
C GLU A 103 15.25 4.13 -4.76
N ILE A 104 13.92 4.25 -4.88
CA ILE A 104 13.19 5.47 -4.54
C ILE A 104 12.84 5.50 -3.05
N VAL A 105 12.57 4.32 -2.47
CA VAL A 105 11.99 4.19 -1.14
C VAL A 105 13.07 4.02 -0.07
N LEU A 106 14.12 3.25 -0.37
CA LEU A 106 15.18 2.94 0.60
C LEU A 106 15.94 4.16 1.10
N PRO A 107 16.37 5.13 0.25
CA PRO A 107 17.06 6.32 0.73
C PRO A 107 16.19 7.14 1.70
N LYS A 108 14.89 7.22 1.43
CA LYS A 108 13.94 7.95 2.28
C LYS A 108 13.74 7.28 3.63
N ILE A 109 13.69 5.94 3.65
CA ILE A 109 13.59 5.18 4.90
C ILE A 109 14.86 5.32 5.72
N ASN A 110 16.03 5.21 5.08
CA ASN A 110 17.32 5.37 5.75
C ASN A 110 17.47 6.76 6.38
N ALA A 111 16.92 7.81 5.77
CA ALA A 111 16.93 9.17 6.32
C ALA A 111 16.14 9.32 7.63
N VAL A 112 15.27 8.36 7.97
CA VAL A 112 14.45 8.38 9.19
C VAL A 112 14.98 7.41 10.25
N LEU A 113 15.99 6.60 9.91
CA LEU A 113 16.66 5.76 10.89
C LEU A 113 17.56 6.62 11.79
N PRO A 114 17.56 6.41 13.10
CA PRO A 114 18.51 7.07 13.99
C PRO A 114 19.92 6.59 13.64
N SER A 115 20.86 7.54 13.65
CA SER A 115 22.30 7.34 13.35
C SER A 115 23.00 6.48 14.39
#